data_AF-A0A3D6CAC0-F1
#
_entry.id   AF-A0A3D6CAC0-F1
#
_cell.length_a   1.000
_cell.length_b   1.000
_cell.length_c   1.000
_cell.angle_alpha   90.00
_cell.angle_beta   90.00
_cell.angle_gamma   90.00
#
_symmetry.space_group_name_H-M   'P 1'
#
loop_
_entity.id
_entity.type
_entity.pdbx_description
1 polymer ?
#
loop_
_entity_poly.entity_id
_entity_poly.type
_entity_poly.pdbx_seq_one_letter_code
_entity_poly.pdbx_strand_id
1 'polypeptide(L)'
;AKARNMEEDVMAKLADGRIYTGQKALKLKLVDRLGNLGDAVKWAAELGSIDGEPMPVYPPQDRMSILMHMADAFKDINLSATLSENLRYISTPR
;
A
#
# COMPACT_ATOMS: atom_id res chain seq x y z
N ALA A 1 11.62 23.12 3.02
CA ALA A 1 12.87 23.89 3.21
C ALA A 1 13.83 23.24 4.21
N LYS A 2 13.49 23.20 5.52
CA LYS A 2 14.39 22.75 6.60
C LYS A 2 15.03 21.37 6.40
N ALA A 3 14.26 20.34 6.03
CA ALA A 3 14.75 18.97 5.86
C ALA A 3 15.83 18.82 4.76
N ARG A 4 15.86 19.73 3.78
CA ARG A 4 16.82 19.71 2.66
C ARG A 4 17.88 20.82 2.78
N ASN A 5 17.92 21.52 3.92
CA ASN A 5 18.76 22.69 4.14
C ASN A 5 18.76 23.66 2.94
N MET A 6 17.56 23.95 2.44
CA MET A 6 17.34 24.78 1.26
C MET A 6 16.55 26.02 1.64
N GLU A 7 16.86 27.16 1.02
CA GLU A 7 16.09 28.39 1.20
C GLU A 7 14.61 28.18 0.84
N GLU A 8 13.75 28.89 1.58
CA GLU A 8 12.31 28.74 1.46
C GLU A 8 11.79 29.17 0.08
N ASP A 9 12.31 30.26 -0.47
CA ASP A 9 11.98 30.73 -1.81
C ASP A 9 12.35 29.73 -2.91
N VAL A 10 13.51 29.07 -2.76
CA VAL A 10 13.93 28.03 -3.71
C VAL A 10 13.02 26.82 -3.61
N MET A 11 12.68 26.41 -2.38
CA MET A 11 11.75 25.30 -2.17
C MET A 11 10.36 25.61 -2.72
N ALA A 12 9.85 26.83 -2.53
CA ALA A 12 8.54 27.26 -3.01
C ALA A 12 8.44 27.17 -4.54
N LYS A 13 9.51 27.52 -5.27
CA LYS A 13 9.58 27.38 -6.74
C LYS A 13 9.56 25.93 -7.21
N LEU A 14 10.03 24.99 -6.38
CA LEU A 14 10.09 23.56 -6.70
C LEU A 14 8.82 22.81 -6.27
N ALA A 15 8.14 23.27 -5.22
CA ALA A 15 6.97 22.65 -4.61
C ALA A 15 5.64 23.13 -5.23
N ASP A 16 5.61 23.30 -6.55
CA ASP A 16 4.43 23.78 -7.30
C ASP A 16 3.53 22.65 -7.84
N GLY A 17 3.76 21.41 -7.40
CA GLY A 17 2.99 20.23 -7.81
C GLY A 17 3.50 19.52 -9.06
N ARG A 18 4.58 20.00 -9.70
CA ARG A 18 5.18 19.32 -10.86
C ARG A 18 5.85 18.00 -10.46
N ILE A 19 5.78 17.04 -11.38
CA ILE A 19 6.47 15.75 -11.24
C ILE A 19 7.92 15.89 -11.72
N TYR A 20 8.84 15.31 -10.96
CA TYR A 20 10.26 15.22 -11.32
C TYR A 20 10.66 13.76 -11.49
N THR A 21 11.49 13.49 -12.50
CA THR A 21 12.18 12.20 -12.58
C THR A 21 13.20 12.09 -11.45
N GLY A 22 13.55 10.87 -11.04
CA GLY A 22 14.56 10.67 -9.99
C GLY A 22 15.88 11.41 -10.29
N GLN A 23 16.37 11.35 -11.53
CA GLN A 23 17.58 12.07 -11.95
C GLN A 23 17.47 13.59 -11.77
N LYS A 24 16.30 14.17 -12.09
CA LYS A 24 16.08 15.62 -11.92
C LYS A 24 15.93 15.99 -10.45
N ALA A 25 15.23 15.16 -9.67
CA ALA A 25 15.11 15.32 -8.23
C ALA A 25 16.47 15.28 -7.53
N LEU A 26 17.38 14.40 -7.96
CA LEU A 26 18.75 14.33 -7.44
C LEU A 26 19.54 15.62 -7.73
N LYS A 27 19.50 16.11 -8.98
CA LYS A 27 20.14 17.38 -9.36
C LYS A 27 19.61 18.58 -8.57
N LEU A 28 18.32 18.56 -8.25
CA LEU A 28 17.64 19.58 -7.45
C LEU A 28 17.77 19.36 -5.93
N LYS A 29 18.52 18.34 -5.49
CA LYS A 29 18.69 17.97 -4.07
C LYS A 29 17.37 17.66 -3.34
N LEU A 30 16.36 17.21 -4.07
CA LEU A 30 15.08 16.75 -3.50
C LEU A 30 15.16 15.32 -2.97
N VAL A 31 16.12 14.55 -3.48
CA VAL A 31 16.48 13.19 -3.02
C VAL A 31 17.99 13.10 -2.83
N ASP A 32 18.42 12.18 -1.98
CA ASP A 32 19.85 12.04 -1.61
C ASP A 32 20.62 11.18 -2.61
N ARG A 33 20.00 10.09 -3.09
CA ARG A 33 20.62 9.08 -3.96
C ARG A 33 19.60 8.43 -4.88
N LEU A 34 20.08 7.76 -5.92
CA LEU A 34 19.28 6.94 -6.83
C LEU A 34 19.64 5.47 -6.64
N GLY A 35 18.62 4.64 -6.46
CA GLY A 35 18.75 3.20 -6.27
C GLY A 35 17.39 2.53 -6.26
N ASN A 36 17.40 1.21 -6.17
CA ASN A 36 16.20 0.40 -5.99
C ASN A 36 15.94 0.15 -4.48
N LEU A 37 14.97 -0.73 -4.18
CA LEU A 37 14.66 -1.11 -2.80
C LEU A 37 15.86 -1.77 -2.08
N GLY A 38 16.61 -2.64 -2.75
CA GLY A 38 17.77 -3.32 -2.17
C GLY A 38 18.87 -2.33 -1.79
N ASP A 39 19.13 -1.32 -2.63
CA ASP A 39 20.05 -0.24 -2.32
C ASP A 39 19.60 0.55 -1.09
N ALA A 40 18.29 0.86 -1.01
CA ALA A 40 17.71 1.58 0.13
C ALA A 40 17.85 0.79 1.45
N VAL A 41 17.62 -0.53 1.42
CA VAL A 41 17.81 -1.41 2.59
C VAL A 41 19.27 -1.43 3.03
N LYS A 42 20.21 -1.55 2.08
CA LYS A 42 21.64 -1.54 2.36
C LYS A 42 22.08 -0.20 2.97
N TRP A 43 21.69 0.93 2.40
CA TRP A 43 22.03 2.25 2.96
C TRP A 43 21.41 2.49 4.33
N ALA A 44 20.19 2.01 4.58
CA ALA A 44 19.58 2.08 5.90
C ALA A 44 20.36 1.24 6.93
N ALA A 45 20.84 0.07 6.54
CA ALA A 45 21.69 -0.77 7.38
C ALA A 45 23.03 -0.11 7.70
N GLU A 46 23.68 0.50 6.70
CA GLU A 46 24.91 1.28 6.86
C GLU A 46 24.72 2.45 7.83
N LEU A 47 23.63 3.21 7.70
CA LEU A 47 23.30 4.33 8.58
C LEU A 47 22.92 3.87 10.00
N GLY A 48 22.28 2.71 10.12
CA GLY A 48 21.89 2.10 11.39
C GLY A 48 23.00 1.33 12.09
N SER A 49 24.19 1.21 11.49
CA SER A 49 25.31 0.38 11.99
C SER A 49 24.88 -1.07 12.29
N ILE A 50 24.08 -1.66 11.39
CA ILE A 50 23.59 -3.04 11.54
C ILE A 50 24.67 -4.02 11.08
N ASP A 51 25.06 -4.94 11.97
CA ASP A 51 25.94 -6.05 11.65
C ASP A 51 25.15 -7.23 11.04
N GLY A 52 25.65 -7.79 9.95
CA GLY A 52 25.03 -8.93 9.26
C GLY A 52 24.12 -8.55 8.09
N GLU A 53 23.24 -9.48 7.68
CA GLU A 53 22.35 -9.28 6.53
C GLU A 53 21.09 -8.50 6.93
N PRO A 54 20.82 -7.32 6.35
CA PRO A 54 19.66 -6.51 6.71
C PRO A 54 18.37 -7.11 6.17
N MET A 55 17.41 -7.37 7.07
CA MET A 55 16.13 -7.98 6.72
C MET A 55 15.00 -6.94 6.73
N PRO A 56 14.37 -6.61 5.59
CA PRO A 56 13.24 -5.69 5.55
C PRO A 56 12.02 -6.31 6.23
N VAL A 57 11.40 -5.56 7.15
CA VAL A 57 10.15 -5.97 7.82
C VAL A 57 8.97 -5.44 7.02
N TYR A 58 8.03 -6.32 6.71
CA TYR A 58 6.78 -5.96 6.04
C TYR A 58 5.64 -5.88 7.05
N PRO A 59 4.70 -4.93 6.88
CA PRO A 59 3.53 -4.86 7.74
C PRO A 59 2.74 -6.18 7.67
N PRO A 60 2.19 -6.66 8.79
CA PRO A 60 1.38 -7.87 8.79
C PRO A 60 0.15 -7.66 7.90
N GLN A 61 -0.23 -8.69 7.15
CA GLN A 61 -1.47 -8.67 6.38
C GLN A 61 -2.65 -8.64 7.36
N ASP A 62 -3.53 -7.65 7.20
CA ASP A 62 -4.73 -7.55 8.03
C ASP A 62 -5.64 -8.74 7.72
N ARG A 63 -5.77 -9.66 8.68
CA ARG A 63 -6.63 -10.86 8.56
C ARG A 63 -8.09 -10.47 8.31
N MET A 64 -8.50 -9.26 8.69
CA MET A 64 -9.84 -8.74 8.42
C MET A 64 -10.08 -8.50 6.93
N SER A 65 -9.05 -8.10 6.16
CA SER A 65 -9.19 -7.91 4.71
C SER A 65 -9.50 -9.22 3.99
N ILE A 66 -8.81 -10.31 4.32
CA ILE A 66 -9.06 -11.63 3.73
C ILE A 66 -10.47 -12.12 4.08
N LEU A 67 -10.87 -11.99 5.36
CA LEU A 67 -12.20 -12.40 5.81
C LEU A 67 -13.33 -11.61 5.14
N MET A 68 -13.14 -10.30 4.96
CA MET A 68 -14.10 -9.44 4.27
C MET A 68 -14.21 -9.80 2.79
N HIS A 69 -13.08 -10.05 2.11
CA HIS A 69 -13.09 -10.53 0.71
C HIS A 69 -13.81 -11.88 0.56
N MET A 70 -13.67 -12.79 1.53
CA MET A 70 -14.43 -14.04 1.53
C MET A 70 -15.92 -13.78 1.74
N ALA A 71 -16.29 -12.94 2.71
CA ALA A 71 -17.68 -12.63 3.02
C ALA A 71 -18.41 -11.95 1.84
N ASP A 72 -17.74 -11.06 1.12
CA ASP A 72 -18.28 -10.46 -0.10
C ASP A 72 -18.48 -11.49 -1.22
N ALA A 73 -17.56 -12.45 -1.39
CA ALA A 73 -17.74 -13.55 -2.33
C ALA A 73 -18.92 -14.48 -1.98
N PHE A 74 -19.29 -14.58 -0.69
CA PHE A 74 -20.45 -15.36 -0.25
C PHE A 74 -21.78 -14.60 -0.31
N LYS A 75 -21.79 -13.27 -0.45
CA LYS A 75 -23.04 -12.47 -0.57
C LYS A 75 -23.80 -12.72 -1.88
N ASP A 76 -23.11 -13.14 -2.94
CA ASP A 76 -23.74 -13.39 -4.25
C ASP A 76 -24.51 -14.72 -4.32
N ILE A 77 -24.43 -15.56 -3.27
CA ILE A 77 -25.24 -16.76 -3.15
C ILE A 77 -26.62 -16.38 -2.60
N ASN A 78 -27.57 -16.08 -3.49
CA ASN A 78 -28.99 -15.85 -3.17
C ASN A 78 -29.66 -17.13 -2.60
N LEU A 79 -29.36 -17.46 -1.34
CA LEU A 79 -29.95 -18.58 -0.59
C LEU A 79 -31.44 -18.33 -0.27
N SER A 80 -31.89 -17.08 -0.32
CA SER A 80 -33.29 -16.69 -0.12
C SER A 80 -34.21 -17.15 -1.25
N ALA A 81 -33.71 -17.21 -2.49
CA ALA A 81 -34.48 -17.66 -3.64
C ALA A 81 -34.77 -19.16 -3.59
N THR A 82 -33.75 -19.97 -3.28
CA THR A 82 -33.86 -21.44 -3.24
C THR A 82 -34.65 -21.97 -2.04
N LEU A 83 -34.63 -21.26 -0.90
CA LEU A 83 -35.46 -21.61 0.27
C LEU A 83 -36.95 -21.34 0.01
N SER A 84 -37.29 -20.31 -0.77
CA SER A 84 -38.69 -19.96 -1.06
C SER A 84 -39.37 -20.95 -2.02
N GLU A 85 -38.63 -21.58 -2.93
CA GLU A 85 -39.17 -22.55 -3.88
C GLU A 85 -39.51 -23.90 -3.22
N ASN A 86 -38.72 -24.35 -2.25
CA ASN A 86 -38.97 -25.63 -1.56
C ASN A 86 -40.13 -25.59 -0.55
N LEU A 87 -40.43 -24.43 0.04
CA LEU A 87 -41.55 -24.26 0.98
C LEU A 87 -42.92 -24.23 0.29
N ARG A 88 -42.98 -24.02 -1.03
CA ARG A 88 -44.23 -24.03 -1.79
C ARG A 88 -44.75 -25.45 -2.08
N TYR A 89 -43.90 -26.48 -1.96
CA TYR A 89 -44.27 -27.88 -2.17
C TYR A 89 -45.03 -28.51 -0.99
N ILE A 90 -44.97 -27.90 0.20
CA ILE A 90 -45.46 -28.49 1.46
C ILE A 90 -46.90 -28.04 1.83
N SER A 91 -47.55 -27.20 1.01
CA SER A 91 -48.82 -26.53 1.38
C SER A 91 -50.02 -26.77 0.44
N THR A 92 -50.02 -27.81 -0.41
CA THR A 92 -51.24 -28.20 -1.15
C THR A 92 -51.63 -29.65 -0.89
N PRO A 93 -52.55 -29.91 0.06
CA PRO A 93 -53.34 -31.14 0.06
C PRO A 93 -54.46 -31.04 -1.00
N ARG A 94 -54.76 -32.18 -1.64
CA ARG A 94 -55.98 -32.40 -2.44
C ARG A 94 -57.23 -32.30 -1.59
#